data_AF-A0A7K9IQX4-F1
#
_entry.id   AF-A0A7K9IQX4-F1
#
_cell.length_a   1.000
_cell.length_b   1.000
_cell.length_c   1.000
_cell.angle_alpha   90.00
_cell.angle_beta   90.00
_cell.angle_gamma   90.00
#
_symmetry.space_group_name_H-M   'P 1'
#
loop_
_entity.id
_entity.type
_entity.pdbx_description
1 polymer ?
#
loop_
_entity_poly.entity_id
_entity_poly.type
_entity_poly.pdbx_seq_one_letter_code
_entity_poly.pdbx_strand_id
1 'polypeptide(L)'
;VAYDYGMTRVVGGTGALPGAWPWMVSIQHPWMADLGHLCGGSLITTQWVLTAAHCFSEFMNISMMYVLIGATQLTHPGPGAQMRSIKQLWVHQDYDPVDMSYDIALLELDHPVQCSPYIQLACVPDATLRVSELHNCWIAGWG
;
A
#
# COMPACT_ATOMS: atom_id res chain seq x y z
N VAL A 1 26.79 -9.72 8.59
CA VAL A 1 26.74 -10.19 7.18
C VAL A 1 25.46 -11.00 7.05
N ALA A 2 24.40 -10.41 6.49
CA ALA A 2 23.12 -11.09 6.35
C ALA A 2 23.16 -11.91 5.05
N TYR A 3 22.81 -13.19 5.15
CA TYR A 3 22.82 -14.13 4.04
C TYR A 3 21.62 -13.87 3.13
N ASP A 4 21.92 -13.54 1.87
CA ASP A 4 20.97 -13.40 0.77
C ASP A 4 20.54 -14.80 0.29
N TYR A 5 19.30 -15.16 0.62
CA TYR A 5 18.62 -16.32 0.08
C TYR A 5 17.42 -15.85 -0.75
N GLY A 6 17.71 -15.32 -1.94
CA GLY A 6 16.90 -15.54 -3.14
C GLY A 6 15.59 -14.77 -3.26
N MET A 7 15.55 -13.96 -4.33
CA MET A 7 14.40 -13.26 -4.93
C MET A 7 13.89 -12.06 -4.11
N THR A 8 14.67 -10.99 -4.14
CA THR A 8 14.13 -9.64 -3.94
C THR A 8 12.98 -9.43 -4.92
N ARG A 9 11.76 -9.21 -4.39
CA ARG A 9 10.55 -9.13 -5.21
C ARG A 9 10.49 -7.84 -6.02
N VAL A 10 11.04 -6.75 -5.49
CA VAL A 10 11.29 -5.53 -6.25
C VAL A 10 12.54 -5.74 -7.11
N VAL A 11 12.41 -5.59 -8.43
CA VAL A 11 13.50 -5.79 -9.39
C VAL A 11 14.68 -4.86 -9.06
N GLY A 12 15.84 -5.45 -8.75
CA GLY A 12 17.05 -4.71 -8.37
C GLY A 12 17.04 -4.14 -6.95
N GLY A 13 16.03 -4.45 -6.14
CA GLY A 13 15.95 -4.04 -4.73
C GLY A 13 16.69 -4.97 -3.78
N THR A 14 16.64 -4.64 -2.48
CA THR A 14 17.12 -5.47 -1.37
C THR A 14 15.99 -5.75 -0.37
N GLY A 15 16.09 -6.81 0.43
CA GLY A 15 15.14 -7.07 1.51
C GLY A 15 15.04 -5.89 2.49
N ALA A 16 13.81 -5.55 2.89
CA ALA A 16 13.55 -4.52 3.88
C ALA A 16 13.55 -5.11 5.30
N LEU A 17 14.05 -4.35 6.28
CA LEU A 17 13.94 -4.72 7.69
C LEU A 17 12.48 -4.60 8.15
N PRO A 18 12.05 -5.39 9.15
CA PRO A 18 10.73 -5.23 9.73
C PRO A 18 10.48 -3.80 10.22
N GLY A 19 9.36 -3.22 9.80
CA GLY A 19 8.98 -1.84 10.16
C GLY A 19 9.79 -0.74 9.46
N ALA A 20 10.63 -1.07 8.47
CA ALA A 20 11.37 -0.05 7.70
C ALA A 20 10.46 0.89 6.91
N TRP A 21 9.30 0.39 6.47
CA TRP A 21 8.28 1.14 5.73
C TRP A 21 6.91 0.97 6.42
N PRO A 22 6.71 1.58 7.60
CA PRO A 22 5.61 1.24 8.50
C PRO A 22 4.23 1.72 8.01
N TRP A 23 4.18 2.53 6.94
CA TRP A 23 2.95 2.94 6.27
C TRP A 23 2.58 2.06 5.08
N MET A 24 3.39 1.07 4.73
CA MET A 24 3.13 0.20 3.57
C MET A 24 1.88 -0.64 3.77
N VAL A 25 1.05 -0.63 2.74
CA VAL A 25 -0.21 -1.37 2.69
C VAL A 25 -0.18 -2.34 1.50
N SER A 26 -0.58 -3.58 1.75
CA SER A 26 -0.91 -4.54 0.71
C SER A 26 -2.43 -4.56 0.55
N ILE A 27 -2.93 -4.09 -0.59
CA ILE A 27 -4.34 -4.23 -1.00
C ILE A 27 -4.51 -5.62 -1.59
N GLN A 28 -5.47 -6.38 -1.09
CA GLN A 28 -5.65 -7.78 -1.43
C GLN A 28 -7.05 -8.08 -1.98
N HIS A 29 -7.11 -8.99 -2.94
CA HIS A 29 -8.33 -9.53 -3.52
C HIS A 29 -8.23 -11.08 -3.56
N PRO A 30 -9.23 -11.83 -3.06
CA PRO A 30 -9.16 -13.29 -2.90
C PRO A 30 -8.87 -14.10 -4.17
N TRP A 31 -9.20 -13.55 -5.34
CA TRP A 31 -8.97 -14.19 -6.65
C TRP A 31 -7.57 -13.93 -7.23
N MET A 32 -6.76 -13.10 -6.59
CA MET A 32 -5.41 -12.80 -7.07
C MET A 32 -4.42 -13.87 -6.62
N ALA A 33 -3.37 -14.09 -7.43
CA ALA A 33 -2.22 -14.88 -7.05
C ALA A 33 -1.43 -14.22 -5.89
N ASP A 34 -0.33 -14.82 -5.46
CA ASP A 34 0.58 -14.24 -4.46
C ASP A 34 -0.10 -13.78 -3.17
N LEU A 35 -0.91 -14.70 -2.59
CA LEU A 35 -1.66 -14.46 -1.35
C LEU A 35 -2.69 -13.33 -1.47
N GLY A 36 -3.17 -13.10 -2.69
CA GLY A 36 -4.19 -12.10 -2.97
C GLY A 36 -3.62 -10.70 -3.19
N HIS A 37 -2.30 -10.48 -3.15
CA HIS A 37 -1.72 -9.14 -3.35
C HIS A 37 -2.07 -8.61 -4.74
N LEU A 38 -2.80 -7.49 -4.78
CA LEU A 38 -3.20 -6.81 -6.00
C LEU A 38 -2.37 -5.54 -6.20
N CYS A 39 -2.33 -4.68 -5.18
CA CYS A 39 -1.71 -3.36 -5.27
C CYS A 39 -1.06 -2.95 -3.95
N GLY A 40 -0.17 -1.96 -4.04
CA GLY A 40 0.35 -1.22 -2.90
C GLY A 40 -0.55 -0.05 -2.48
N GLY A 41 -0.32 0.44 -1.28
CA GLY A 41 -0.88 1.70 -0.78
C GLY A 41 -0.06 2.27 0.37
N SER A 42 -0.38 3.49 0.78
CA SER A 42 0.21 4.18 1.92
C SER A 42 -0.85 4.56 2.94
N LEU A 43 -0.65 4.16 4.20
CA LEU A 43 -1.50 4.57 5.30
C LEU A 43 -1.24 6.06 5.63
N ILE A 44 -2.18 6.95 5.33
CA ILE A 44 -2.02 8.41 5.54
C ILE A 44 -2.72 8.90 6.80
N THR A 45 -3.70 8.15 7.31
CA THR A 45 -4.28 8.32 8.65
C THR A 45 -4.57 6.94 9.23
N THR A 46 -4.99 6.84 10.49
CA THR A 46 -5.36 5.54 11.08
C THR A 46 -6.52 4.85 10.37
N GLN A 47 -7.29 5.54 9.52
CA GLN A 47 -8.45 4.97 8.83
C GLN A 47 -8.46 5.23 7.31
N TRP A 48 -7.40 5.83 6.76
CA TRP A 48 -7.33 6.17 5.34
C TRP A 48 -6.05 5.69 4.68
N VAL A 49 -6.21 4.99 3.55
CA VAL A 49 -5.11 4.53 2.69
C VAL A 49 -5.17 5.28 1.37
N LEU A 50 -4.03 5.82 0.96
CA LEU A 50 -3.79 6.41 -0.36
C LEU A 50 -3.26 5.33 -1.31
N THR A 51 -3.81 5.26 -2.51
CA THR A 51 -3.40 4.30 -3.55
C THR A 51 -3.71 4.85 -4.95
N ALA A 52 -3.51 4.03 -5.97
CA ALA A 52 -3.83 4.34 -7.36
C ALA A 52 -5.28 3.96 -7.69
N ALA A 53 -5.90 4.70 -8.60
CA ALA A 53 -7.26 4.43 -9.07
C ALA A 53 -7.31 3.19 -9.98
N HIS A 54 -6.27 2.95 -10.78
CA HIS A 54 -6.23 1.83 -11.72
C HIS A 54 -6.33 0.47 -11.03
N CYS A 55 -5.91 0.36 -9.77
CA CYS A 55 -6.05 -0.84 -8.95
C CYS A 55 -7.50 -1.34 -8.85
N PHE A 56 -8.49 -0.49 -9.13
CA PHE A 56 -9.91 -0.80 -9.02
C PHE A 56 -10.65 -0.80 -10.37
N SER A 57 -9.95 -0.60 -11.49
CA SER A 57 -10.60 -0.53 -12.81
C SER A 57 -11.31 -1.84 -13.19
N GLU A 58 -10.76 -2.99 -12.83
CA GLU A 58 -11.39 -4.31 -13.03
C GLU A 58 -12.11 -4.85 -11.77
N PHE A 59 -11.90 -4.22 -10.60
CA PHE A 59 -12.34 -4.71 -9.29
C PHE A 59 -13.18 -3.67 -8.53
N MET A 60 -14.23 -3.14 -9.17
CA MET A 60 -15.12 -2.14 -8.57
C MET A 60 -15.89 -2.65 -7.35
N ASN A 61 -16.06 -3.97 -7.21
CA ASN A 61 -16.69 -4.55 -6.02
C ASN A 61 -15.69 -4.74 -4.88
N ILE A 62 -15.56 -3.71 -4.05
CA ILE A 62 -14.66 -3.69 -2.90
C ILE A 62 -15.07 -4.61 -1.73
N SER A 63 -16.25 -5.24 -1.76
CA SER A 63 -16.76 -6.06 -0.64
C SER A 63 -15.92 -7.30 -0.33
N MET A 64 -15.15 -7.78 -1.32
CA MET A 64 -14.24 -8.91 -1.17
C MET A 64 -12.80 -8.47 -0.87
N MET A 65 -12.53 -7.16 -0.92
CA MET A 65 -11.18 -6.63 -0.80
C MET A 65 -10.85 -6.25 0.64
N TYR A 66 -9.58 -6.41 0.97
CA TYR A 66 -9.06 -6.13 2.29
C TYR A 66 -7.66 -5.54 2.18
N VAL A 67 -7.25 -4.81 3.21
CA VAL A 67 -5.90 -4.28 3.33
C VAL A 67 -5.15 -5.00 4.43
N LEU A 68 -3.88 -5.31 4.18
CA LEU A 68 -2.93 -5.82 5.16
C LEU A 68 -1.84 -4.77 5.41
N ILE A 69 -1.66 -4.40 6.68
CA ILE A 69 -0.77 -3.32 7.10
C ILE A 69 0.15 -3.87 8.20
N GLY A 70 1.41 -3.42 8.23
CA GLY A 70 2.40 -3.86 9.23
C GLY A 70 3.08 -5.20 8.95
N ALA A 71 2.84 -5.78 7.78
CA ALA A 71 3.54 -6.98 7.31
C ALA A 71 4.88 -6.62 6.69
N THR A 72 5.89 -7.47 6.87
CA THR A 72 7.14 -7.43 6.09
C THR A 72 7.16 -8.52 5.02
N GLN A 73 6.66 -9.71 5.36
CA GLN A 73 6.44 -10.82 4.44
C GLN A 73 4.95 -11.15 4.41
N LEU A 74 4.35 -11.25 3.22
CA LEU A 74 2.92 -11.56 3.10
C LEU A 74 2.59 -12.99 3.54
N THR A 75 3.51 -13.94 3.37
CA THR A 75 3.34 -15.34 3.83
C THR A 75 3.32 -15.47 5.34
N HIS A 76 4.00 -14.57 6.04
CA HIS A 76 4.12 -14.55 7.49
C HIS A 76 4.02 -13.10 7.99
N PRO A 77 2.81 -12.52 8.03
CA PRO A 77 2.62 -11.09 8.31
C PRO A 77 3.17 -10.65 9.68
N GLY A 78 3.20 -11.58 10.64
CA GLY A 78 3.68 -11.34 11.99
C GLY A 78 2.60 -10.75 12.91
N PRO A 79 2.86 -10.69 14.23
CA PRO A 79 1.86 -10.34 15.23
C PRO A 79 1.49 -8.85 15.24
N GLY A 80 2.32 -7.98 14.66
CA GLY A 80 2.03 -6.56 14.53
C GLY A 80 1.15 -6.21 13.34
N ALA A 81 0.91 -7.15 12.43
CA ALA A 81 0.13 -6.90 11.23
C ALA A 81 -1.37 -6.83 11.54
N GLN A 82 -2.07 -5.95 10.83
CA GLN A 82 -3.51 -5.75 10.97
C GLN A 82 -4.18 -5.85 9.61
N MET A 83 -5.29 -6.59 9.57
CA MET A 83 -6.17 -6.69 8.42
C MET A 83 -7.41 -5.81 8.63
N ARG A 84 -7.85 -5.11 7.58
CA ARG A 84 -9.08 -4.30 7.59
C ARG A 84 -9.86 -4.49 6.29
N SER A 85 -11.17 -4.47 6.39
CA SER A 85 -12.04 -4.42 5.21
C SER A 85 -12.14 -2.99 4.71
N ILE A 86 -12.47 -2.83 3.43
CA ILE A 86 -12.66 -1.51 2.83
C ILE A 86 -14.13 -1.11 3.02
N LYS A 87 -14.37 0.00 3.71
CA LYS A 87 -15.70 0.58 3.90
C LYS A 87 -16.14 1.36 2.67
N GLN A 88 -15.23 2.17 2.12
CA GLN A 88 -15.53 3.01 0.97
C GLN A 88 -14.30 3.24 0.11
N LEU A 89 -14.51 3.24 -1.21
CA LEU A 89 -13.52 3.60 -2.22
C LEU A 89 -13.91 4.97 -2.81
N TRP A 90 -12.93 5.86 -2.87
CA TRP A 90 -13.04 7.18 -3.46
C TRP A 90 -12.02 7.29 -4.60
N VAL A 91 -12.47 7.06 -5.82
CA VAL A 91 -11.66 7.31 -7.02
C VAL A 91 -11.71 8.80 -7.35
N HIS A 92 -10.59 9.38 -7.77
CA HIS A 92 -10.57 10.76 -8.24
C HIS A 92 -11.59 10.95 -9.36
N GLN A 93 -12.42 11.99 -9.26
CA GLN A 93 -13.53 12.24 -10.19
C GLN A 93 -13.08 12.41 -11.66
N ASP A 94 -11.85 12.87 -11.84
CA ASP A 94 -11.24 13.13 -13.15
C ASP A 94 -10.32 11.99 -13.62
N TYR A 95 -10.31 10.83 -12.94
CA TYR A 95 -9.51 9.67 -13.37
C TYR A 95 -9.94 9.19 -14.75
N ASP A 96 -8.98 9.11 -15.68
CA ASP A 96 -9.17 8.56 -17.02
C ASP A 96 -8.33 7.28 -17.19
N PRO A 97 -8.95 6.09 -17.35
CA PRO A 97 -8.22 4.83 -17.51
C PRO A 97 -7.52 4.69 -18.87
N VAL A 98 -7.79 5.58 -19.84
CA VAL A 98 -7.16 5.53 -21.17
C VAL A 98 -5.75 6.12 -21.13
N ASP A 99 -5.58 7.27 -20.50
CA ASP A 99 -4.29 7.98 -20.39
C ASP A 99 -3.66 7.93 -19.00
N MET A 100 -4.35 7.32 -18.03
CA MET A 100 -3.95 7.18 -16.62
C MET A 100 -3.80 8.52 -15.90
N SER A 101 -4.44 9.58 -16.40
CA SER A 101 -4.48 10.87 -15.71
C SER A 101 -5.30 10.76 -14.43
N TYR A 102 -4.88 11.52 -13.40
CA TYR A 102 -5.49 11.51 -12.07
C TYR A 102 -5.61 10.11 -11.44
N ASP A 103 -4.60 9.25 -11.63
CA ASP A 103 -4.53 7.89 -11.08
C ASP A 103 -4.28 7.89 -9.56
N ILE A 104 -5.31 8.31 -8.82
CA ILE A 104 -5.30 8.44 -7.36
C ILE A 104 -6.64 8.03 -6.79
N ALA A 105 -6.61 7.26 -5.70
CA ALA A 105 -7.79 6.85 -4.96
C ALA A 105 -7.53 6.82 -3.45
N LEU A 106 -8.60 6.97 -2.68
CA LEU A 106 -8.60 6.82 -1.23
C LEU A 106 -9.49 5.65 -0.82
N LEU A 107 -8.99 4.87 0.15
CA LEU A 107 -9.75 3.82 0.81
C LEU A 107 -10.04 4.25 2.24
N GLU A 108 -11.32 4.30 2.60
CA GLU A 108 -11.75 4.38 3.99
C GLU A 108 -11.81 2.97 4.57
N LEU A 109 -11.09 2.73 5.66
CA LEU A 109 -11.12 1.46 6.38
C LEU A 109 -12.39 1.39 7.25
N ASP A 110 -12.93 0.18 7.41
CA ASP A 110 -14.10 -0.09 8.26
C ASP A 110 -13.90 0.32 9.73
N HIS A 111 -12.65 0.30 10.21
CA HIS A 111 -12.27 0.75 11.54
C HIS A 111 -10.78 1.11 11.58
N PRO A 112 -10.37 2.04 12.46
CA PRO A 112 -8.98 2.50 12.49
C PRO A 112 -8.00 1.38 12.86
N VAL A 113 -6.78 1.47 12.32
CA VAL A 113 -5.64 0.65 12.75
C VAL A 113 -4.99 1.24 13.99
N GLN A 114 -4.34 0.37 14.78
CA GLN A 114 -3.55 0.79 15.93
C GLN A 114 -2.09 0.97 15.51
N CYS A 115 -1.53 2.16 15.73
CA CYS A 115 -0.12 2.42 15.46
C CYS A 115 0.79 1.56 16.35
N SER A 116 1.92 1.13 15.80
CA SER A 116 2.93 0.29 16.44
C SER A 116 4.30 0.52 15.78
N PRO A 117 5.38 -0.12 16.25
CA PRO A 117 6.67 -0.08 15.54
C PRO A 117 6.60 -0.55 14.08
N TYR A 118 5.56 -1.31 13.68
CA TYR A 118 5.36 -1.82 12.33
C TYR A 118 4.28 -1.05 11.56
N ILE A 119 3.47 -0.23 12.23
CA ILE A 119 2.34 0.50 11.65
C ILE A 119 2.45 1.97 12.06
N GLN A 120 2.78 2.83 11.10
CA GLN A 120 2.82 4.28 11.28
C GLN A 120 2.26 4.97 10.05
N LEU A 121 1.97 6.26 10.18
CA LEU A 121 1.37 7.06 9.12
C LEU A 121 2.46 7.63 8.21
N ALA A 122 2.21 7.63 6.90
CA ALA A 122 2.97 8.43 5.95
C ALA A 122 2.56 9.90 6.08
N CYS A 123 3.53 10.81 5.89
CA CYS A 123 3.21 12.22 5.74
C CYS A 123 2.63 12.48 4.34
N VAL A 124 1.59 13.30 4.26
CA VAL A 124 1.11 13.88 3.00
C VAL A 124 1.81 15.23 2.82
N PRO A 125 2.49 15.47 1.68
CA PRO A 125 3.21 16.73 1.48
C PRO A 125 2.25 17.90 1.31
N ASP A 126 2.73 19.10 1.64
CA ASP A 126 2.04 20.35 1.30
C ASP A 126 2.02 20.55 -0.23
N ALA A 127 0.96 21.16 -0.75
CA ALA A 127 0.81 21.42 -2.18
C ALA A 127 1.92 22.30 -2.79
N THR A 128 2.68 23.02 -1.96
CA THR A 128 3.83 23.83 -2.36
C THR A 128 5.13 23.04 -2.53
N LEU A 129 5.17 21.77 -2.12
CA LEU A 129 6.36 20.94 -2.22
C LEU A 129 6.74 20.71 -3.70
N ARG A 130 7.99 21.04 -4.03
CA ARG A 130 8.55 20.77 -5.35
C ARG A 130 9.29 19.45 -5.35
N VAL A 131 8.61 18.40 -5.83
CA VAL A 131 9.18 17.04 -5.90
C VAL A 131 10.48 16.99 -6.70
N SER A 132 10.65 17.85 -7.71
CA SER A 132 11.88 17.95 -8.52
C SER A 132 13.12 18.39 -7.74
N GLU A 133 12.93 19.01 -6.56
CA GLU A 133 14.00 19.45 -5.68
C GLU A 133 14.39 18.36 -4.65
N LEU A 134 13.70 17.22 -4.65
CA LEU A 134 14.05 16.06 -3.84
C LEU A 134 15.10 15.21 -4.58
N HIS A 135 16.13 14.77 -3.85
CA HIS A 135 17.26 14.07 -4.46
C HIS A 135 17.26 12.55 -4.18
N ASN A 136 16.54 12.08 -3.16
CA ASN A 136 16.48 10.67 -2.79
C ASN A 136 15.03 10.26 -2.53
N CYS A 137 14.54 9.32 -3.34
CA CYS A 137 13.24 8.68 -3.17
C CYS A 137 13.45 7.16 -3.08
N TRP A 138 12.53 6.49 -2.40
CA TRP A 138 12.56 5.04 -2.23
C TRP A 138 11.27 4.44 -2.74
N ILE A 139 11.37 3.23 -3.28
CA ILE A 139 10.25 2.40 -3.69
C ILE A 139 10.31 1.12 -2.86
N ALA A 140 9.17 0.71 -2.31
CA ALA A 140 9.03 -0.51 -1.53
C ALA A 140 7.76 -1.25 -1.97
N GLY A 141 7.77 -2.58 -1.93
CA GLY A 141 6.65 -3.40 -2.39
C GLY A 141 6.94 -4.89 -2.34
N TRP A 142 5.97 -5.70 -2.78
CA TRP A 142 6.04 -7.16 -2.83
C TRP A 142 5.98 -7.73 -4.25
N GLY A 143 6.24 -6.89 -5.26
CA GLY A 143 6.31 -7.19 -6.70
C GLY A 143 6.81 -5.96 -7.44
#